data_AF-A0A661URF4-F1
#
_entry.id   AF-A0A661URF4-F1
#
_cell.length_a   1.000
_cell.length_b   1.000
_cell.length_c   1.000
_cell.angle_alpha   90.00
_cell.angle_beta   90.00
_cell.angle_gamma   90.00
#
_symmetry.space_group_name_H-M   'P 1'
#
loop_
_entity.id
_entity.type
_entity.pdbx_description
1 polymer ?
#
loop_
_entity_poly.entity_id
_entity_poly.type
_entity_poly.pdbx_seq_one_letter_code
_entity_poly.pdbx_strand_id
1 'polypeptide(L)' 'MISRLSYRARQLRRTLSPGLTEDDRREAQSVLSDDLYALFAAMQTADQRHCLDVYRKLSAEG' A
#
# COMPACT_ATOMS: atom_id res chain seq x y z
N MET A 1 -15.49 -10.67 9.89
CA MET A 1 -15.43 -11.62 8.75
C MET A 1 -15.12 -10.93 7.41
N ILE A 2 -15.48 -9.65 7.22
CA ILE A 2 -15.28 -8.88 5.99
C ILE A 2 -13.80 -8.53 5.70
N SER A 3 -12.99 -8.19 6.72
CA SER A 3 -11.60 -7.72 6.54
C SER A 3 -10.67 -8.69 5.80
N ARG A 4 -10.87 -10.01 5.99
CA ARG A 4 -10.06 -11.04 5.30
C ARG A 4 -10.39 -11.14 3.80
N LEU A 5 -11.64 -10.91 3.42
CA LEU A 5 -12.06 -10.93 2.02
C LEU A 5 -11.53 -9.70 1.28
N SER A 6 -11.63 -8.53 1.91
CA SER A 6 -11.06 -7.28 1.42
C SER A 6 -9.56 -7.39 1.18
N TYR A 7 -8.85 -8.02 2.14
CA TYR A 7 -7.41 -8.27 2.05
C TYR A 7 -7.04 -9.17 0.87
N ARG A 8 -7.74 -10.29 0.69
CA ARG A 8 -7.49 -11.23 -0.43
C ARG A 8 -7.82 -10.62 -1.80
N ALA A 9 -8.89 -9.84 -1.91
CA ALA A 9 -9.22 -9.13 -3.15
C ALA A 9 -8.14 -8.10 -3.51
N ARG A 10 -7.57 -7.41 -2.51
CA ARG A 10 -6.42 -6.51 -2.68
C ARG A 10 -5.20 -7.29 -3.16
N GLN A 11 -4.88 -8.41 -2.54
CA GLN A 11 -3.76 -9.26 -2.92
C GLN A 11 -3.87 -9.76 -4.37
N LEU A 12 -5.07 -10.13 -4.83
CA LEU A 12 -5.30 -10.57 -6.22
C LEU A 12 -5.14 -9.42 -7.23
N ARG A 13 -5.71 -8.24 -6.95
CA ARG A 13 -5.53 -7.03 -7.78
C ARG A 13 -4.07 -6.62 -7.88
N ARG A 14 -3.31 -6.84 -6.81
CA ARG A 14 -1.88 -6.55 -6.73
C ARG A 14 -1.04 -7.42 -7.65
N THR A 15 -1.33 -8.71 -7.74
CA THR A 15 -0.63 -9.61 -8.69
C THR A 15 -0.87 -9.22 -10.15
N LEU A 16 -2.03 -8.61 -10.42
CA LEU A 16 -2.45 -8.24 -11.78
C LEU A 16 -2.04 -6.82 -12.19
N SER A 17 -1.54 -5.99 -11.27
CA SER A 17 -1.15 -4.61 -11.57
C SER A 17 0.24 -4.28 -11.00
N PRO A 18 1.21 -3.91 -11.87
CA PRO A 18 2.57 -3.58 -11.44
C PRO A 18 2.64 -2.23 -10.70
N GLY A 19 1.57 -1.42 -10.74
CA GLY A 19 1.48 -0.11 -10.12
C GLY A 19 0.74 -0.08 -8.78
N LEU A 20 0.80 1.09 -8.12
CA LEU A 20 -0.09 1.41 -7.01
C LEU A 20 -1.51 1.71 -7.53
N THR A 21 -2.50 1.12 -6.87
CA THR A 21 -3.90 1.49 -7.09
C THR A 21 -4.21 2.82 -6.40
N GLU A 22 -5.34 3.44 -6.75
CA GLU A 22 -5.77 4.67 -6.08
C GLU A 22 -6.03 4.45 -4.58
N ASP A 23 -6.54 3.28 -4.20
CA ASP A 23 -6.71 2.92 -2.78
C ASP A 23 -5.37 2.82 -2.06
N ASP A 24 -4.33 2.29 -2.72
CA ASP A 24 -2.98 2.24 -2.16
C ASP A 24 -2.41 3.65 -1.92
N ARG A 25 -2.69 4.59 -2.83
CA ARG A 25 -2.26 5.99 -2.70
C ARG A 25 -2.97 6.70 -1.55
N ARG A 26 -4.29 6.51 -1.42
CA ARG A 26 -5.06 7.08 -0.29
C ARG A 26 -4.59 6.52 1.04
N GLU A 27 -4.29 5.22 1.10
CA GLU A 27 -3.74 4.59 2.31
C GLU A 27 -2.39 5.22 2.68
N ALA A 28 -1.47 5.37 1.72
CA ALA A 28 -0.20 6.02 1.96
C ALA A 28 -0.35 7.49 2.44
N GLN A 29 -1.25 8.28 1.83
CA GLN A 29 -1.55 9.66 2.27
C GLN A 29 -2.15 9.72 3.68
N SER A 30 -2.91 8.70 4.09
CA SER A 30 -3.53 8.70 5.42
C SER A 30 -2.55 8.37 6.56
N VAL A 31 -1.39 7.82 6.23
CA VAL A 31 -0.38 7.34 7.19
C VAL A 31 0.85 8.24 7.23
N LEU A 32 1.26 8.77 6.07
CA LEU A 32 2.44 9.61 5.94
C LEU A 32 2.09 11.09 6.08
N SER A 33 2.98 11.88 6.68
CA SER A 33 2.93 13.33 6.55
C SER A 33 3.22 13.75 5.11
N ASP A 34 2.85 14.98 4.74
CA ASP A 34 2.99 15.48 3.37
C ASP A 34 4.42 15.36 2.83
N ASP A 35 5.44 15.67 3.64
CA ASP A 35 6.86 15.55 3.26
C ASP A 35 7.28 14.09 3.00
N LEU A 36 6.82 13.16 3.84
CA LEU A 36 7.11 11.73 3.69
C LEU A 36 6.33 11.14 2.51
N TYR A 37 5.12 11.62 2.27
CA TYR A 37 4.34 11.23 1.11
C TYR A 37 4.98 11.72 -0.19
N ALA A 38 5.53 12.93 -0.21
CA ALA A 38 6.26 13.45 -1.36
C ALA A 38 7.50 12.59 -1.68
N LEU A 39 8.26 12.20 -0.65
CA LEU A 39 9.38 11.26 -0.81
C LEU A 39 8.90 9.91 -1.36
N PHE A 40 7.86 9.34 -0.77
CA PHE A 40 7.26 8.09 -1.22
C PHE A 40 6.82 8.17 -2.69
N ALA A 41 6.13 9.24 -3.09
CA ALA A 41 5.66 9.45 -4.46
C ALA A 41 6.80 9.56 -5.49
N ALA A 42 7.99 10.00 -5.07
CA ALA A 42 9.18 10.11 -5.91
C ALA A 42 9.94 8.78 -6.08
N MET A 43 9.64 7.74 -5.30
CA MET A 43 10.30 6.44 -5.38
C MET A 43 9.91 5.67 -6.64
N GLN A 44 10.72 4.67 -7.01
CA GLN A 44 10.32 3.74 -8.07
C GLN A 44 9.06 2.97 -7.66
N THR A 45 8.20 2.65 -8.63
CA THR A 45 6.93 1.95 -8.38
C THR A 45 7.11 0.65 -7.59
N ALA A 46 8.19 -0.09 -7.84
CA ALA A 46 8.52 -1.31 -7.11
C ALA A 46 8.82 -1.04 -5.62
N ASP A 47 9.55 0.03 -5.31
CA ASP A 47 9.91 0.39 -3.95
C ASP A 47 8.70 0.93 -3.19
N GLN A 48 7.88 1.78 -3.84
CA GLN A 48 6.61 2.24 -3.28
C GLN A 48 5.72 1.08 -2.87
N ARG A 49 5.63 0.06 -3.74
CA ARG A 49 4.87 -1.15 -3.49
C ARG A 49 5.42 -1.92 -2.29
N HIS A 50 6.74 -2.10 -2.26
CA HIS A 50 7.42 -2.79 -1.18
C HIS A 50 7.17 -2.12 0.18
N CYS A 51 7.31 -0.80 0.27
CA CYS A 51 7.04 -0.03 1.50
C CYS A 51 5.62 -0.26 2.02
N LEU A 52 4.63 -0.21 1.13
CA LEU A 52 3.23 -0.44 1.49
C LEU A 52 2.95 -1.88 1.92
N ASP A 53 3.61 -2.88 1.33
CA ASP A 53 3.47 -4.27 1.73
C ASP A 53 4.10 -4.52 3.12
N VAL A 54 5.26 -3.92 3.40
CA VAL A 54 5.90 -3.96 4.73
C VAL A 54 5.01 -3.30 5.78
N TYR A 55 4.52 -2.09 5.51
CA TYR A 55 3.62 -1.35 6.41
C TYR A 55 2.40 -2.19 6.80
N ARG A 56 1.76 -2.84 5.83
CA ARG A 56 0.56 -3.65 6.06
C ARG A 56 0.85 -4.92 6.83
N LYS A 57 2.00 -5.56 6.58
CA LYS A 57 2.43 -6.73 7.35
C LYS A 57 2.61 -6.35 8.82
N LEU A 58 3.33 -5.26 9.08
CA LEU A 58 3.54 -4.76 10.45
C LEU A 58 2.22 -4.35 11.13
N SER A 59 1.33 -3.69 10.39
CA SER A 59 0.01 -3.28 10.91
C SER A 59 -0.95 -4.44 11.19
N ALA A 60 -0.70 -5.63 10.63
CA ALA A 60 -1.49 -6.83 10.88
C ALA A 60 -0.93 -7.69 12.03
N GLU A 61 0.33 -7.46 12.42
CA GLU A 61 1.02 -8.16 13.51
C GLU A 61 0.91 -7.40 14.85
N GLY A 62 0.53 -6.12 14.84
CA GLY A 62 0.20 -5.31 16.01
C GLY A 62 -1.30 -5.30 16.33
#